data_AF-A0A4R3KF91-F1
#
_entry.id   AF-A0A4R3KF91-F1
#
_cell.length_a   1.000
_cell.length_b   1.000
_cell.length_c   1.000
_cell.angle_alpha   90.00
_cell.angle_beta   90.00
_cell.angle_gamma   90.00
#
_symmetry.space_group_name_H-M   'P 1'
#
loop_
_entity.id
_entity.type
_entity.pdbx_description
1 polymer ?
#
loop_
_entity_poly.entity_id
_entity_poly.type
_entity_poly.pdbx_seq_one_letter_code
_entity_poly.pdbx_strand_id
1 'polypeptide(L)'
;MSEVSGKPVYGKEQNVKMALMQMINEGQDPYEIILYMADYLEKVSGEKGYKENVRECLHAVYGIGLNEEKPLNAALVQVQQRCKKLEEAMGSIEVEDIKKRILFAIEHHKKFAAFLEEKIKKGKK
;
A
#
# COMPACT_ATOMS: atom_id res chain seq x y z
N MET A 1 -5.77 5.19 -46.02
CA MET A 1 -4.45 4.99 -45.40
C MET A 1 -4.67 4.89 -43.91
N SER A 2 -4.52 3.68 -43.35
CA SER A 2 -4.72 3.38 -41.94
C SER A 2 -3.48 3.79 -41.14
N GLU A 3 -3.57 4.83 -40.33
CA GLU A 3 -2.55 5.13 -39.32
C GLU A 3 -2.61 4.06 -38.23
N VAL A 4 -1.67 3.12 -38.28
CA VAL A 4 -1.40 2.23 -37.16
C VAL A 4 -0.61 3.06 -36.14
N SER A 5 -1.30 3.67 -35.17
CA SER A 5 -0.65 4.32 -34.02
C SER A 5 -0.10 3.26 -33.07
N GLY A 6 0.94 2.55 -33.49
CA GLY A 6 1.71 1.67 -32.60
C GLY A 6 2.55 2.53 -31.67
N LYS A 7 2.27 2.51 -30.36
CA LYS A 7 3.20 3.07 -29.37
C LYS A 7 4.58 2.43 -29.61
N PRO A 8 5.66 3.23 -29.74
CA PRO A 8 7.00 2.66 -29.91
C PRO A 8 7.33 1.73 -28.75
N VAL A 9 7.77 0.51 -29.08
CA VAL A 9 8.17 -0.50 -28.10
C VAL A 9 9.64 -0.27 -27.78
N TYR A 10 9.93 0.30 -26.60
CA TYR A 10 11.30 0.48 -26.13
C TYR A 10 11.75 -0.66 -25.20
N GLY A 11 13.06 -0.71 -24.90
CA GLY A 11 13.62 -1.57 -23.86
C GLY A 11 13.05 -1.26 -22.48
N LYS A 12 13.15 -2.23 -21.54
CA LYS A 12 12.54 -2.14 -20.20
C LYS A 12 12.99 -0.89 -19.44
N GLU A 13 14.28 -0.55 -19.54
CA GLU A 13 14.91 0.61 -18.92
C GLU A 13 14.36 1.93 -19.47
N GLN A 14 14.07 1.98 -20.77
CA GLN A 14 13.52 3.19 -21.39
C GLN A 14 12.02 3.33 -21.06
N ASN A 15 11.27 2.23 -21.04
CA ASN A 15 9.86 2.24 -20.67
C ASN A 15 9.65 2.74 -19.23
N VAL A 16 10.47 2.30 -18.27
CA VAL A 16 10.35 2.77 -16.88
C VAL A 16 10.75 4.23 -16.72
N LYS A 17 11.76 4.72 -17.45
CA LYS A 17 12.12 6.16 -17.48
C LYS A 17 10.99 7.02 -18.02
N MET A 18 10.37 6.58 -19.11
CA MET A 18 9.23 7.29 -19.70
C MET A 18 8.03 7.30 -18.75
N ALA A 19 7.73 6.16 -18.11
CA ALA A 19 6.67 6.08 -17.12
C ALA A 19 6.93 7.03 -15.94
N LEU A 20 8.15 7.04 -15.38
CA LEU A 20 8.52 7.95 -14.29
C LEU A 20 8.32 9.42 -14.68
N MET A 21 8.84 9.83 -15.84
CA MET A 21 8.68 11.21 -16.32
C MET A 21 7.21 11.57 -16.56
N GLN A 22 6.43 10.63 -17.10
CA GLN A 22 4.99 10.82 -17.32
C GLN A 22 4.26 11.03 -15.98
N MET A 23 4.49 10.17 -14.98
CA MET A 23 3.86 10.30 -13.67
C MET A 23 4.20 11.64 -13.00
N ILE A 24 5.46 12.10 -13.11
CA ILE A 24 5.88 13.41 -12.61
C ILE A 24 5.15 14.53 -13.34
N ASN A 25 5.08 14.49 -14.68
CA ASN A 25 4.39 15.50 -15.48
C ASN A 25 2.89 15.55 -15.24
N GLU A 26 2.27 14.41 -14.90
CA GLU A 26 0.86 14.31 -14.54
C GLU A 26 0.58 14.76 -13.09
N GLY A 27 1.62 15.12 -12.32
CA GLY A 27 1.46 15.50 -10.92
C GLY A 27 1.02 14.33 -10.05
N GLN A 28 1.41 13.10 -10.41
CA GLN A 28 1.12 11.94 -9.59
C GLN A 28 1.78 12.06 -8.23
N ASP A 29 1.14 11.42 -7.27
CA ASP A 29 1.60 11.44 -5.90
C ASP A 29 2.97 10.78 -5.73
N PRO A 30 3.90 11.41 -4.98
CA PRO A 30 5.24 10.86 -4.78
C PRO A 30 5.26 9.45 -4.19
N TYR A 31 4.34 9.10 -3.28
CA TYR A 31 4.29 7.76 -2.68
C TYR A 31 3.81 6.71 -3.69
N GLU A 32 2.86 7.06 -4.55
CA GLU A 32 2.42 6.19 -5.64
C GLU A 32 3.53 5.98 -6.68
N ILE A 33 4.29 7.03 -7.00
CA ILE A 33 5.47 6.92 -7.87
C ILE A 33 6.51 5.96 -7.26
N ILE A 34 6.81 6.09 -5.97
CA ILE A 34 7.74 5.19 -5.26
C ILE A 34 7.25 3.75 -5.31
N LEU A 35 5.96 3.50 -5.05
CA LEU A 35 5.38 2.16 -5.07
C LEU A 35 5.34 1.56 -6.48
N TYR A 36 5.13 2.38 -7.51
CA TYR A 36 5.24 1.97 -8.90
C TYR A 36 6.67 1.53 -9.24
N MET A 37 7.67 2.31 -8.84
CA MET A 37 9.07 1.98 -9.07
C MET A 37 9.48 0.71 -8.29
N ALA A 38 9.01 0.55 -7.06
CA ALA A 38 9.26 -0.65 -6.28
C ALA A 38 8.63 -1.91 -6.90
N ASP A 39 7.40 -1.80 -7.42
CA ASP A 39 6.73 -2.87 -8.18
C ASP A 39 7.51 -3.27 -9.44
N TYR A 40 8.02 -2.28 -10.17
CA TYR A 40 8.87 -2.51 -11.33
C TYR A 40 10.15 -3.24 -10.92
N LEU A 41 10.84 -2.76 -9.88
CA LEU A 41 12.09 -3.33 -9.38
C LEU A 41 11.91 -4.78 -8.91
N GLU A 42 10.86 -5.07 -8.14
CA GLU A 42 10.50 -6.44 -7.73
C GLU A 42 10.35 -7.38 -8.93
N LYS A 43 9.67 -6.93 -9.99
CA LYS A 43 9.45 -7.73 -11.19
C LYS A 43 10.72 -7.98 -12.00
N VAL A 44 11.64 -7.02 -12.04
CA VAL A 44 12.89 -7.17 -12.83
C VAL A 44 14.00 -7.87 -12.05
N SER A 45 14.05 -7.73 -10.73
CA SER A 45 15.04 -8.41 -9.88
C SER A 45 14.62 -9.83 -9.53
N GLY A 46 13.32 -10.15 -9.58
CA GLY A 46 12.77 -11.41 -9.08
C GLY A 46 12.68 -11.49 -7.55
N GLU A 47 12.95 -10.37 -6.85
CA GLU A 47 12.91 -10.28 -5.40
C GLU A 47 11.47 -10.09 -4.91
N LYS A 48 10.75 -11.20 -4.74
CA LYS A 48 9.37 -11.19 -4.26
C LYS A 48 9.26 -10.48 -2.90
N GLY A 49 8.34 -9.52 -2.80
CA GLY A 49 8.05 -8.79 -1.57
C GLY A 49 8.80 -7.46 -1.43
N TYR A 50 9.69 -7.10 -2.36
CA TYR A 50 10.41 -5.82 -2.32
C TYR A 50 9.44 -4.61 -2.27
N LYS A 51 8.36 -4.63 -3.06
CA LYS A 51 7.32 -3.59 -3.03
C LYS A 51 6.62 -3.50 -1.68
N GLU A 52 6.36 -4.64 -1.05
CA GLU A 52 5.74 -4.69 0.27
C GLU A 52 6.66 -4.05 1.32
N ASN A 53 7.94 -4.40 1.31
CA ASN A 53 8.93 -3.81 2.21
C ASN A 53 9.02 -2.29 2.05
N VAL A 54 9.01 -1.79 0.81
CA VAL A 54 8.98 -0.34 0.55
C VAL A 54 7.70 0.30 1.10
N ARG A 55 6.54 -0.34 0.92
CA ARG A 55 5.27 0.15 1.48
C ARG A 55 5.31 0.21 3.01
N GLU A 56 5.85 -0.81 3.67
CA GLU A 56 6.00 -0.83 5.12
C GLU A 56 6.91 0.31 5.61
N CYS A 57 8.02 0.57 4.92
CA CYS A 57 8.88 1.73 5.17
C CYS A 57 8.12 3.06 5.00
N LEU A 58 7.30 3.20 3.95
CA LEU A 58 6.48 4.40 3.74
C LEU A 58 5.50 4.62 4.90
N HIS A 59 4.81 3.58 5.35
CA HIS A 59 3.91 3.67 6.49
C HIS A 59 4.65 4.00 7.80
N ALA A 60 5.79 3.35 8.05
CA ALA A 60 6.54 3.51 9.30
C ALA A 60 7.20 4.89 9.41
N VAL A 61 7.91 5.32 8.36
CA VAL A 61 8.68 6.56 8.38
C VAL A 61 7.80 7.76 8.06
N TYR A 62 7.22 7.80 6.86
CA TYR A 62 6.44 8.96 6.43
C TYR A 62 5.09 9.01 7.12
N GLY A 63 4.41 7.88 7.25
CA GLY A 63 3.13 7.83 7.97
C GLY A 63 3.30 8.06 9.48
N ILE A 64 3.86 7.10 10.21
CA ILE A 64 3.89 7.14 11.68
C ILE A 64 4.91 8.14 12.21
N GLY A 65 6.11 8.18 11.61
CA GLY A 65 7.22 9.02 12.04
C GLY A 65 6.98 10.51 11.75
N LEU A 66 6.56 10.83 10.52
CA LEU A 66 6.38 12.22 10.07
C LEU A 66 4.93 12.71 10.12
N ASN A 67 3.97 11.82 10.40
CA ASN A 67 2.52 12.12 10.40
C ASN A 67 1.97 12.58 9.05
N GLU A 68 2.58 12.14 7.95
CA GLU A 68 2.10 12.47 6.60
C GLU A 68 0.74 11.83 6.36
N GLU A 69 -0.24 12.66 5.95
CA GLU A 69 -1.64 12.25 5.88
C GLU A 69 -1.86 11.06 4.94
N LYS A 70 -1.22 11.08 3.76
CA LYS A 70 -1.49 10.06 2.74
C LYS A 70 -0.97 8.67 3.10
N PRO A 71 0.29 8.47 3.54
CA PRO A 71 0.74 7.17 4.03
C PRO A 71 -0.05 6.68 5.26
N LEU A 72 -0.49 7.59 6.14
CA LEU A 72 -1.35 7.23 7.27
C LEU A 72 -2.73 6.72 6.81
N ASN A 73 -3.38 7.43 5.88
CA ASN A 73 -4.67 7.01 5.32
C ASN A 73 -4.55 5.68 4.58
N ALA A 74 -3.49 5.48 3.80
CA ALA A 74 -3.22 4.22 3.11
C ALA A 74 -3.04 3.04 4.10
N ALA A 75 -2.31 3.26 5.19
CA ALA A 75 -2.15 2.29 6.26
C ALA A 75 -3.50 1.99 6.96
N LEU A 76 -4.31 3.02 7.24
CA LEU A 76 -5.61 2.87 7.88
C LEU A 76 -6.55 2.00 7.03
N VAL A 77 -6.66 2.28 5.73
CA VAL A 77 -7.48 1.49 4.80
C VAL A 77 -7.05 0.03 4.79
N GLN A 78 -5.75 -0.26 4.76
CA GLN A 78 -5.25 -1.65 4.77
C GLN A 78 -5.59 -2.38 6.08
N VAL A 79 -5.43 -1.72 7.22
CA VAL A 79 -5.75 -2.29 8.54
C VAL A 79 -7.26 -2.56 8.65
N GLN A 80 -8.09 -1.62 8.19
CA GLN A 80 -9.54 -1.79 8.16
C GLN A 80 -9.98 -2.95 7.24
N GLN A 81 -9.39 -3.06 6.04
CA GLN A 81 -9.66 -4.18 5.13
C GLN A 81 -9.27 -5.52 5.74
N ARG A 82 -8.11 -5.59 6.43
CA ARG A 82 -7.66 -6.81 7.11
C ARG A 82 -8.58 -7.16 8.28
N CYS A 83 -9.00 -6.18 9.06
CA CYS A 83 -9.98 -6.36 10.13
C CYS A 83 -11.30 -6.94 9.58
N LYS A 84 -11.83 -6.36 8.50
CA LYS A 84 -13.06 -6.83 7.85
C LYS A 84 -12.96 -8.29 7.40
N LYS A 85 -11.85 -8.67 6.75
CA LYS A 85 -11.62 -10.07 6.33
C LYS A 85 -11.57 -11.05 7.50
N LEU A 86 -10.99 -10.64 8.63
CA LEU A 86 -10.96 -11.47 9.84
C LEU A 86 -12.34 -11.60 10.47
N GLU A 87 -13.12 -10.52 10.50
CA GLU A 87 -14.51 -10.53 10.99
C GLU A 87 -15.40 -11.43 10.12
N GLU A 88 -15.28 -11.35 8.80
CA GLU A 88 -15.97 -12.25 7.86
C GLU A 88 -15.58 -13.71 8.10
N ALA A 89 -14.28 -13.99 8.29
CA ALA A 89 -13.79 -15.34 8.56
C ALA A 89 -14.36 -15.92 9.86
N MET A 90 -14.56 -15.09 10.90
CA MET A 90 -15.10 -15.57 12.19
C MET A 90 -16.45 -16.26 12.09
N GLY A 91 -17.30 -15.84 11.14
CA GLY A 91 -18.64 -16.43 10.96
C GLY A 91 -18.62 -17.92 10.57
N SER A 92 -17.48 -18.42 10.09
CA SER A 92 -17.32 -19.80 9.60
C SER A 92 -16.51 -20.71 10.54
N ILE A 93 -16.05 -20.19 11.68
CA ILE A 93 -15.13 -20.93 12.55
C ILE A 93 -15.93 -21.66 13.62
N GLU A 94 -15.69 -22.96 13.76
CA GLU A 94 -16.36 -23.79 14.78
C GLU A 94 -15.46 -24.00 16.00
N VAL A 95 -14.14 -24.07 15.81
CA VAL A 95 -13.16 -24.35 16.86
C VAL A 95 -12.91 -23.14 17.76
N GLU A 96 -13.23 -23.28 19.04
CA GLU A 96 -13.19 -22.19 20.03
C GLU A 96 -11.81 -21.55 20.21
N ASP A 97 -10.74 -22.35 20.23
CA ASP A 97 -9.37 -21.82 20.35
C ASP A 97 -8.97 -20.99 19.15
N ILE A 98 -9.43 -21.36 17.95
CA ILE A 98 -9.19 -20.60 16.72
C ILE A 98 -9.99 -19.28 16.77
N LYS A 99 -11.26 -19.32 17.23
CA LYS A 99 -12.06 -18.10 17.43
C LYS A 99 -11.35 -17.11 18.34
N LYS A 100 -10.86 -17.56 19.50
CA LYS A 100 -10.15 -16.70 20.46
C LYS A 100 -8.92 -16.04 19.82
N ARG A 101 -8.10 -16.79 19.08
CA ARG A 101 -6.93 -16.24 18.39
C ARG A 101 -7.30 -15.16 17.37
N ILE A 102 -8.36 -15.37 16.60
CA ILE A 102 -8.81 -14.39 15.61
C ILE A 102 -9.44 -13.17 16.30
N LEU A 103 -10.19 -13.35 17.38
CA LEU A 103 -10.71 -12.24 18.18
C LEU A 103 -9.56 -11.34 18.69
N PHE A 104 -8.48 -11.94 19.20
CA PHE A 104 -7.29 -11.17 19.60
C PHE A 104 -6.67 -10.41 18.43
N ALA A 105 -6.57 -11.02 17.25
CA ALA A 105 -6.06 -10.36 16.05
C ALA A 105 -6.95 -9.19 15.60
N ILE A 106 -8.27 -9.36 15.64
CA ILE A 106 -9.24 -8.29 15.35
C ILE A 106 -9.09 -7.14 16.34
N GLU A 107 -9.02 -7.44 17.64
CA GLU A 107 -8.85 -6.41 18.68
C GLU A 107 -7.54 -5.63 18.47
N HIS A 108 -6.45 -6.32 18.15
CA HIS A 108 -5.17 -5.69 17.84
C HIS A 108 -5.28 -4.77 16.61
N HIS A 109 -5.91 -5.23 15.52
CA HIS A 109 -6.12 -4.39 14.34
C HIS A 109 -7.02 -3.18 14.60
N LYS A 110 -8.08 -3.33 15.43
CA LYS A 110 -8.94 -2.21 15.84
C LYS A 110 -8.18 -1.16 16.65
N LYS A 111 -7.36 -1.59 17.61
CA LYS A 111 -6.49 -0.67 18.39
C LYS A 111 -5.52 0.08 17.49
N PHE A 112 -4.93 -0.63 16.52
CA PHE A 112 -4.02 0.00 15.57
C PHE A 112 -4.72 0.97 14.61
N ALA A 113 -5.92 0.65 14.13
CA ALA A 113 -6.73 1.57 13.32
C ALA A 113 -7.06 2.85 14.10
N ALA A 114 -7.51 2.73 15.36
CA ALA A 114 -7.77 3.88 16.21
C ALA A 114 -6.51 4.75 16.45
N PHE A 115 -5.34 4.12 16.61
CA PHE A 115 -4.07 4.84 16.67
C PHE A 115 -3.77 5.64 15.39
N LEU A 116 -3.99 5.05 14.22
CA LEU A 116 -3.80 5.72 12.94
C LEU A 116 -4.79 6.89 12.74
N GLU A 117 -6.05 6.72 13.13
CA GLU A 117 -7.06 7.78 13.11
C GLU A 117 -6.64 8.98 13.98
N GLU A 118 -6.12 8.74 15.18
CA GLU A 118 -5.60 9.80 16.06
C GLU A 118 -4.38 10.50 15.47
N LYS A 119 -3.49 9.76 14.81
CA LYS A 119 -2.34 10.32 14.09
C LYS A 119 -2.79 11.25 12.95
N ILE A 120 -3.77 10.83 12.16
CA ILE A 120 -4.35 11.63 11.07
C ILE A 120 -4.99 12.91 11.62
N LYS A 121 -5.76 12.83 12.71
CA LYS A 121 -6.36 14.02 13.35
C LYS A 121 -5.30 15.01 13.83
N LYS A 122 -4.16 14.53 14.34
CA LYS A 122 -3.06 15.37 14.82
C LYS A 122 -2.28 16.05 13.68
N GLY A 123 -2.11 15.37 12.54
CA GLY A 123 -1.42 15.93 11.37
C GLY A 123 -2.22 17.03 10.63
N LYS A 124 -3.52 17.15 10.90
CA LYS A 124 -4.41 18.18 10.32
C LYS A 124 -4.42 19.53 11.09
N LYS A 125 -3.64 19.64 12.16
CA LYS A 125 -3.50 20.87 12.96
C LYS A 125 -2.27 21.65 12.53
#